data_AF-A0A227J5K7-F1
#
_entry.id   AF-A0A227J5K7-F1
#
_cell.length_a   1.000
_cell.length_b   1.000
_cell.length_c   1.000
_cell.angle_alpha   90.00
_cell.angle_beta   90.00
_cell.angle_gamma   90.00
#
_symmetry.space_group_name_H-M   'P 1'
#
loop_
_entity.id
_entity.type
_entity.pdbx_description
1 polymer ?
#
loop_
_entity_poly.entity_id
_entity_poly.type
_entity_poly.pdbx_seq_one_letter_code
_entity_poly.pdbx_strand_id
1 'polypeptide(L)'
;FQGYFFSKPEMIQKKRLNPAFLTVIQLCKEIADKPIDFNEVERLFSIDVTLSYKLLTYVNSGYTLTTKIKSFRQALIYLGEERLRRFISLVAIASVQEDKPDSLYSLAIQRARMCEILLS
;
A
#
# COMPACT_ATOMS: atom_id res chain seq x y z
N PHE A 1 13.92 -20.19 37.04
CA PHE A 1 13.46 -21.26 36.14
C PHE A 1 11.95 -21.30 36.13
N GLN A 2 11.31 -20.84 35.04
CA GLN A 2 9.99 -21.31 34.62
C GLN A 2 9.78 -20.90 33.16
N GLY A 3 10.03 -21.86 32.28
CA GLY A 3 9.83 -21.73 30.85
C GLY A 3 8.34 -21.79 30.50
N TYR A 4 7.87 -20.74 29.84
CA TYR A 4 6.67 -20.75 28.98
C TYR A 4 6.89 -19.94 27.70
N PHE A 5 8.16 -19.71 27.32
CA PHE A 5 8.54 -18.88 26.18
C PHE A 5 9.39 -19.61 25.13
N PHE A 6 9.50 -20.93 25.24
CA PHE A 6 10.07 -21.77 24.19
C PHE A 6 8.95 -22.71 23.70
N SER A 7 8.70 -22.68 22.39
CA SER A 7 7.71 -23.51 21.69
C SER A 7 6.26 -23.06 21.80
N LYS A 8 5.95 -21.86 21.29
CA LYS A 8 4.81 -21.82 20.36
C LYS A 8 5.42 -22.10 18.99
N PRO A 9 4.85 -23.02 18.19
CA PRO A 9 5.35 -23.22 16.84
C PRO A 9 5.45 -21.83 16.20
N GLU A 10 6.51 -21.58 15.43
CA GLU A 10 6.38 -20.59 14.37
C GLU A 10 5.12 -21.00 13.63
N MET A 11 4.02 -20.34 13.98
CA MET A 11 2.89 -20.27 13.13
C MET A 11 3.51 -19.53 11.95
N ILE A 12 3.94 -20.32 10.97
CA ILE A 12 3.64 -20.05 9.58
C ILE A 12 2.11 -20.00 9.52
N GLN A 13 1.51 -19.01 10.20
CA GLN A 13 0.36 -18.31 9.69
C GLN A 13 0.88 -17.95 8.31
N LYS A 14 0.41 -18.70 7.31
CA LYS A 14 0.19 -18.12 6.00
C LYS A 14 -0.48 -16.79 6.32
N LYS A 15 0.32 -15.72 6.42
CA LYS A 15 -0.16 -14.37 6.72
C LYS A 15 -1.20 -14.22 5.63
N ARG A 16 -2.49 -14.27 5.99
CA ARG A 16 -3.55 -14.26 4.99
C ARG A 16 -3.39 -12.89 4.35
N LEU A 17 -2.71 -12.85 3.20
CA LEU A 17 -2.39 -11.61 2.53
C LEU A 17 -3.74 -10.93 2.33
N ASN A 18 -3.86 -9.71 2.84
CA ASN A 18 -5.07 -8.94 2.67
C ASN A 18 -5.35 -8.89 1.16
N PRO A 19 -6.55 -9.27 0.69
CA PRO A 19 -6.89 -9.18 -0.74
C PRO A 19 -6.55 -7.83 -1.35
N ALA A 20 -6.67 -6.74 -0.58
CA ALA A 20 -6.26 -5.40 -1.01
C ALA A 20 -4.75 -5.29 -1.28
N PHE A 21 -3.91 -5.90 -0.44
CA PHE A 21 -2.45 -5.92 -0.62
C PHE A 21 -2.04 -6.72 -1.86
N LEU A 22 -2.74 -7.82 -2.16
CA LEU A 22 -2.53 -8.58 -3.39
C LEU A 22 -2.89 -7.76 -4.64
N THR A 23 -3.99 -7.03 -4.62
CA THR A 23 -4.38 -6.12 -5.72
C THR A 23 -3.31 -5.04 -5.95
N VAL A 24 -2.75 -4.48 -4.88
CA VAL A 24 -1.67 -3.49 -4.97
C VAL A 24 -0.39 -4.08 -5.57
N ILE A 25 -0.01 -5.31 -5.19
CA ILE A 25 1.14 -6.00 -5.80
C ILE A 25 0.91 -6.24 -7.30
N GLN A 26 -0.30 -6.68 -7.68
CA GLN A 26 -0.65 -6.88 -9.09
C GLN A 26 -0.58 -5.56 -9.86
N LEU A 27 -1.09 -4.46 -9.29
CA LEU A 27 -0.96 -3.13 -9.88
C LEU A 27 0.51 -2.73 -10.06
N CYS A 28 1.38 -2.98 -9.07
CA CYS A 28 2.82 -2.72 -9.18
C CYS A 28 3.47 -3.51 -10.33
N LYS A 29 3.05 -4.76 -10.54
CA LYS A 29 3.50 -5.56 -11.68
C LYS A 29 3.08 -4.92 -13.00
N GLU A 30 1.80 -4.59 -13.15
CA GLU A 30 1.26 -4.03 -14.41
C GLU A 30 1.87 -2.68 -14.78
N ILE A 31 2.25 -1.84 -13.81
CA ILE A 31 2.90 -0.56 -14.10
C ILE A 31 4.40 -0.66 -14.42
N ALA A 32 5.05 -1.77 -14.05
CA ALA A 32 6.46 -2.01 -14.30
C ALA A 32 6.72 -2.38 -15.76
N ASP A 33 5.73 -3.01 -16.41
CA ASP A 33 5.77 -3.37 -17.82
C ASP A 33 5.62 -2.11 -18.72
N LYS A 34 6.18 -2.21 -19.93
CA LYS A 34 6.09 -1.18 -20.98
C LYS A 34 5.71 -1.84 -22.31
N PRO A 35 4.59 -1.44 -22.95
CA PRO A 35 3.58 -0.46 -22.50
C PRO A 35 2.68 -1.01 -21.37
N ILE A 36 2.05 -0.12 -20.60
CA ILE A 36 1.07 -0.52 -19.56
C ILE A 36 -0.20 -1.05 -20.23
N ASP A 37 -0.70 -2.20 -19.76
CA ASP A 37 -2.06 -2.66 -20.11
C ASP A 37 -3.10 -1.94 -19.24
N PHE A 38 -3.69 -0.88 -19.78
CA PHE A 38 -4.70 -0.10 -19.07
C PHE A 38 -6.01 -0.87 -18.82
N ASN A 39 -6.31 -1.91 -19.59
CA ASN A 39 -7.52 -2.71 -19.37
C ASN A 39 -7.36 -3.56 -18.10
N GLU A 40 -6.19 -4.17 -17.91
CA GLU A 40 -5.89 -4.92 -16.70
C GLU A 40 -5.81 -4.01 -15.47
N VAL A 41 -5.22 -2.82 -15.60
CA VAL A 41 -5.23 -1.83 -14.52
C VAL A 41 -6.68 -1.42 -14.18
N GLU A 42 -7.53 -1.10 -15.18
CA GLU A 42 -8.96 -0.79 -14.95
C GLU A 42 -9.70 -1.95 -14.25
N ARG A 43 -9.41 -3.19 -14.64
CA ARG A 43 -9.97 -4.40 -14.01
C ARG A 43 -9.56 -4.51 -12.54
N LEU A 44 -8.28 -4.28 -12.22
CA LEU A 44 -7.76 -4.32 -10.84
C LEU A 44 -8.39 -3.22 -9.97
N PHE A 45 -8.58 -2.01 -10.49
CA PHE A 45 -9.29 -0.94 -9.79
C PHE A 45 -10.78 -1.26 -9.58
N SER A 46 -11.40 -1.98 -10.51
CA SER A 46 -12.82 -2.37 -10.40
C SER A 46 -13.06 -3.42 -9.30
N ILE A 47 -12.04 -4.22 -8.97
CA ILE A 47 -12.11 -5.23 -7.90
C ILE A 47 -12.02 -4.59 -6.51
N ASP A 48 -11.25 -3.50 -6.37
CA ASP A 48 -11.03 -2.80 -5.09
C ASP A 48 -11.62 -1.38 -5.10
N VAL A 49 -12.81 -1.26 -4.48
CA VAL A 49 -13.54 0.01 -4.36
C VAL A 49 -12.75 1.06 -3.58
N THR A 50 -11.96 0.66 -2.58
CA THR A 50 -11.15 1.57 -1.77
C THR A 50 -10.03 2.20 -2.60
N LEU A 51 -9.37 1.42 -3.44
CA LEU A 51 -8.36 1.89 -4.40
C LEU A 51 -8.96 2.85 -5.43
N SER A 52 -10.13 2.48 -5.99
CA SER A 52 -10.89 3.35 -6.90
C SER A 52 -11.24 4.70 -6.26
N TYR A 53 -11.71 4.69 -5.01
CA TYR A 53 -12.00 5.91 -4.28
C TYR A 53 -10.74 6.76 -4.06
N LYS A 54 -9.64 6.15 -3.59
CA LYS A 54 -8.35 6.83 -3.39
C LYS A 54 -7.85 7.51 -4.67
N LEU A 55 -7.99 6.84 -5.82
CA LEU A 55 -7.63 7.41 -7.13
C LEU A 55 -8.49 8.62 -7.46
N LEU A 56 -9.81 8.49 -7.35
CA LEU A 56 -10.74 9.58 -7.66
C LEU A 56 -10.53 10.77 -6.72
N THR A 57 -10.31 10.55 -5.42
CA THR A 57 -9.98 11.62 -4.48
C THR A 57 -8.65 12.29 -4.84
N TYR A 58 -7.63 11.51 -5.20
CA TYR A 58 -6.33 12.03 -5.62
C TYR A 58 -6.46 12.95 -6.84
N VAL A 59 -7.11 12.51 -7.92
CA VAL A 59 -7.28 13.34 -9.13
C VAL A 59 -8.17 14.55 -8.91
N ASN A 60 -9.18 14.45 -8.03
CA ASN A 60 -10.10 15.55 -7.73
C ASN A 60 -9.56 16.53 -6.67
N SER A 61 -8.46 16.22 -5.99
CA SER A 61 -7.84 17.12 -5.01
C SER A 61 -7.06 18.29 -5.63
N GLY A 62 -6.86 18.28 -6.97
CA GLY A 62 -6.17 19.35 -7.68
C GLY A 62 -7.02 20.62 -7.79
N TYR A 63 -6.42 21.78 -7.48
CA TYR A 63 -7.08 23.10 -7.50
C TYR A 63 -7.51 23.56 -8.90
N THR A 64 -7.05 22.88 -9.96
CA THR A 64 -7.26 23.24 -11.37
C THR A 64 -8.45 22.51 -12.02
N LEU A 65 -9.15 21.64 -11.29
CA LEU A 65 -10.31 20.93 -11.85
C LEU A 65 -11.56 21.81 -11.89
N THR A 66 -12.02 22.14 -13.09
CA THR A 66 -13.33 22.79 -13.31
C THR A 66 -14.50 21.80 -13.28
N THR A 67 -14.23 20.52 -13.55
CA THR A 67 -15.23 19.44 -13.55
C THR A 67 -14.72 18.24 -12.77
N LYS A 68 -15.58 17.63 -11.95
CA LYS A 68 -15.22 16.45 -11.14
C LYS A 68 -15.06 15.21 -12.02
N ILE A 69 -13.94 14.51 -11.88
CA ILE A 69 -13.67 13.22 -12.51
C ILE A 69 -14.42 12.12 -11.75
N LYS A 70 -15.17 11.28 -12.47
CA LYS A 70 -16.06 10.25 -11.88
C LYS A 70 -15.73 8.82 -12.28
N SER A 71 -14.85 8.61 -13.26
CA SER A 71 -14.52 7.28 -13.77
C SER A 71 -13.01 7.08 -13.91
N PHE A 72 -12.60 5.80 -13.87
CA PHE A 72 -11.20 5.41 -14.07
C PHE A 72 -10.66 5.93 -15.40
N ARG A 73 -11.40 5.76 -16.51
CA ARG A 73 -10.97 6.26 -17.83
C ARG A 73 -10.76 7.77 -17.87
N GLN A 74 -11.65 8.55 -17.24
CA GLN A 74 -11.46 10.00 -17.14
C GLN A 74 -10.23 10.34 -16.31
N ALA A 75 -10.03 9.65 -15.18
CA ALA A 75 -8.84 9.81 -14.34
C ALA A 75 -7.56 9.48 -15.11
N LEU A 76 -7.58 8.40 -15.91
CA LEU A 76 -6.47 7.96 -16.72
C LEU A 76 -6.10 9.00 -17.79
N ILE A 77 -7.08 9.51 -18.54
CA ILE A 77 -6.87 10.55 -19.55
C ILE A 77 -6.32 11.82 -18.89
N TYR A 78 -6.83 12.17 -17.71
CA TYR A 78 -6.39 13.35 -16.97
C TYR A 78 -4.96 13.22 -16.42
N LEU A 79 -4.60 12.05 -15.87
CA LEU A 79 -3.29 11.77 -15.27
C LEU A 79 -2.21 11.49 -16.32
N GLY A 80 -2.52 10.68 -17.32
CA GLY A 80 -1.54 10.01 -18.16
C GLY A 80 -0.75 8.94 -17.40
N GLU A 81 0.06 8.20 -18.16
CA GLU A 81 0.79 7.02 -17.71
C GLU A 81 1.74 7.30 -16.53
N GLU A 82 2.57 8.33 -16.65
CA GLU A 82 3.60 8.65 -15.64
C GLU A 82 3.02 9.02 -14.27
N ARG A 83 1.92 9.80 -14.24
CA ARG A 83 1.28 10.15 -12.97
C ARG A 83 0.50 8.98 -12.37
N LEU A 84 -0.05 8.10 -13.21
CA LEU A 84 -0.66 6.85 -12.75
C LEU A 84 0.39 5.94 -12.08
N ARG A 85 1.57 5.77 -12.69
CA ARG A 85 2.68 5.01 -12.07
C ARG A 85 3.02 5.55 -10.68
N ARG A 86 3.17 6.88 -10.56
CA ARG A 86 3.48 7.53 -9.27
C ARG A 86 2.38 7.29 -8.23
N PHE A 87 1.12 7.40 -8.62
CA PHE A 87 0.00 7.13 -7.73
C PHE A 87 0.01 5.69 -7.21
N ILE A 88 0.16 4.71 -8.10
CA ILE A 88 0.20 3.29 -7.72
C ILE A 88 1.39 2.99 -6.81
N SER A 89 2.58 3.52 -7.11
CA SER A 89 3.75 3.39 -6.25
C SER A 89 3.53 4.00 -4.86
N LEU A 90 2.85 5.14 -4.76
CA LEU A 90 2.50 5.77 -3.48
C LEU A 90 1.55 4.89 -2.67
N VAL A 91 0.51 4.35 -3.32
CA VAL A 91 -0.43 3.43 -2.68
C VAL A 91 0.30 2.18 -2.18
N ALA A 92 1.23 1.63 -2.95
CA ALA A 92 2.04 0.49 -2.54
C ALA A 92 2.87 0.75 -1.28
N ILE A 93 3.55 1.90 -1.22
CA ILE A 93 4.32 2.30 -0.04
C ILE A 93 3.41 2.49 1.19
N ALA A 94 2.23 3.07 1.00
CA ALA A 94 1.25 3.26 2.07
C ALA A 94 0.69 1.93 2.60
N SER A 95 0.39 0.98 1.70
CA SER A 95 -0.17 -0.34 2.06
C SER A 95 0.82 -1.24 2.81
N VAL A 96 2.14 -1.05 2.64
CA VAL A 96 3.16 -1.79 3.41
C VAL A 96 3.19 -1.38 4.89
N GLN A 97 2.74 -0.16 5.24
CA GLN A 97 2.73 0.31 6.63
C GLN A 97 1.58 -0.25 7.46
N GLU A 98 0.44 -0.59 6.85
CA GLU A 98 -0.72 -1.18 7.55
C GLU A 98 -0.43 -2.59 8.13
N ASP A 99 0.65 -3.24 7.71
CA ASP A 99 0.97 -4.63 8.00
C ASP A 99 2.08 -4.83 9.06
N LYS A 100 2.59 -3.73 9.65
CA LYS A 100 3.55 -3.77 10.76
C LYS A 100 2.81 -3.78 12.11
N PRO A 101 2.97 -4.82 12.94
CA PRO A 101 2.39 -4.79 14.28
C PRO A 101 3.08 -3.69 15.11
N ASP A 102 2.28 -2.89 15.82
CA ASP A 102 2.71 -1.79 16.70
C ASP A 102 3.83 -2.19 17.68
N SER A 103 3.92 -3.47 18.00
CA SER A 103 4.97 -4.06 18.82
C SER A 103 6.39 -3.84 18.28
N LEU A 104 6.57 -3.69 16.97
CA LEU A 104 7.89 -3.40 16.39
C LEU A 104 8.34 -1.96 16.67
N TYR A 105 7.40 -1.01 16.72
CA TYR A 105 7.71 0.36 17.14
C TYR A 105 8.05 0.42 18.62
N SER A 106 7.27 -0.29 19.46
CA SER A 106 7.58 -0.42 20.89
C SER A 106 8.95 -1.05 21.11
N LEU A 107 9.31 -2.11 20.36
CA LEU A 107 10.62 -2.76 20.44
C LEU A 107 11.76 -1.85 19.96
N ALA A 108 11.55 -1.08 18.88
CA ALA A 108 12.52 -0.12 18.39
C ALA A 108 12.77 1.02 19.40
N ILE A 109 11.71 1.55 20.01
CA ILE A 109 11.78 2.57 21.06
C ILE A 109 12.43 1.99 22.32
N GLN A 110 12.09 0.77 22.72
CA GLN A 110 12.69 0.12 23.88
C GLN A 110 14.19 -0.15 23.67
N ARG A 111 14.60 -0.55 22.46
CA ARG A 111 16.01 -0.68 22.10
C ARG A 111 16.72 0.67 22.06
N ALA A 112 16.12 1.70 21.48
CA ALA A 112 16.67 3.05 21.48
C ALA A 112 16.91 3.54 22.91
N ARG A 113 15.94 3.35 23.80
CA ARG A 113 16.05 3.68 25.23
C ARG A 113 17.09 2.83 25.96
N MET A 114 17.20 1.54 25.65
CA MET A 114 18.27 0.70 26.19
C MET A 114 19.65 1.19 25.74
N CYS A 115 19.80 1.57 24.47
CA CYS A 115 21.04 2.11 23.95
C CYS A 115 21.38 3.47 24.59
N GLU A 116 20.39 4.34 24.83
CA GLU A 116 20.60 5.58 25.59
C GLU A 116 21.13 5.32 27.01
N ILE A 117 20.55 4.35 27.72
CA ILE A 117 20.97 3.99 29.09
C ILE A 117 22.36 3.34 29.10
N LEU A 118 22.78 2.68 28.02
CA LEU A 118 24.11 2.08 27.89
C LEU A 118 25.17 3.09 27.44
N LEU A 119 24.76 4.21 26.85
CA LEU A 119 25.64 5.31 26.41
C LEU A 119 25.83 6.40 27.49
N SER A 120 25.10 6.33 28.60
CA SER A 120 25.31 7.13 29.82
C SER A 120 26.19 6.40 30.83
#